data_AF-A0A6N4WUK2-F1
#
_entry.id   AF-A0A6N4WUK2-F1
#
_cell.length_a   1.000
_cell.length_b   1.000
_cell.length_c   1.000
_cell.angle_alpha   90.00
_cell.angle_beta   90.00
_cell.angle_gamma   90.00
#
_symmetry.space_group_name_H-M   'P 1'
#
loop_
_entity.id
_entity.type
_entity.pdbx_description
1 polymer ?
#
loop_
_entity_poly.entity_id
_entity_poly.type
_entity_poly.pdbx_seq_one_letter_code
_entity_poly.pdbx_strand_id
1 'polypeptide(L)'
;MKTTLDLPESLVREMKLRAAQEGRKLKDVAAEVFERGLSAQPPPPRRRPYTQTLDTPIFACEESNAVATSMSVEQLLKLEQQAQHEEDFNRVSGSL
;
A
#
# COMPACT_ATOMS: atom_id res chain seq x y z
N MET A 1 -38.65 -8.73 2.70
CA MET A 1 -39.00 -10.03 2.04
C MET A 1 -38.71 -11.15 3.02
N LYS A 2 -39.46 -12.26 3.02
CA LYS A 2 -39.13 -13.45 3.82
C LYS A 2 -38.38 -14.43 2.94
N THR A 3 -37.20 -14.86 3.38
CA THR A 3 -36.34 -15.81 2.67
C THR A 3 -36.02 -17.00 3.57
N THR A 4 -35.75 -18.14 2.95
CA THR A 4 -35.29 -19.36 3.63
C THR A 4 -33.89 -19.65 3.13
N LEU A 5 -32.92 -19.76 4.03
CA LEU A 5 -31.51 -20.01 3.72
C LEU A 5 -31.01 -21.17 4.57
N ASP A 6 -30.32 -22.12 3.96
CA ASP A 6 -29.63 -23.17 4.69
C ASP A 6 -28.29 -22.63 5.19
N LEU A 7 -28.16 -22.51 6.51
CA LEU A 7 -26.97 -21.99 7.18
C LEU A 7 -26.34 -23.06 8.06
N PRO A 8 -25.00 -23.12 8.15
CA PRO A 8 -24.33 -24.01 9.10
C PRO A 8 -24.81 -23.76 10.54
N GLU A 9 -24.99 -24.84 11.30
CA GLU A 9 -25.48 -24.74 12.68
C GLU A 9 -24.58 -23.88 13.57
N SER A 10 -23.26 -23.99 13.38
CA SER A 10 -22.26 -23.18 14.07
C SER A 10 -22.49 -21.68 13.87
N LEU A 11 -22.77 -21.26 12.63
CA LEU A 11 -23.01 -19.86 12.29
C LEU A 11 -24.31 -19.35 12.93
N VAL A 12 -25.38 -20.15 12.87
CA VAL A 12 -26.65 -19.79 13.52
C VAL A 12 -26.49 -19.66 15.03
N ARG A 13 -25.68 -20.53 15.65
CA ARG A 13 -25.37 -20.47 17.08
C ARG A 13 -24.63 -19.20 17.45
N GLU A 14 -23.61 -18.81 16.68
CA GLU A 14 -22.87 -17.57 16.91
C GLU A 14 -23.76 -16.34 16.77
N MET A 15 -24.62 -16.30 15.75
CA MET A 15 -25.56 -15.19 15.55
C MET A 15 -26.57 -15.09 16.69
N LYS A 16 -27.07 -16.22 17.21
CA LYS A 16 -27.95 -16.25 18.40
C LYS A 16 -27.24 -15.74 19.64
N LEU A 17 -25.98 -16.14 19.84
CA LEU A 17 -25.18 -15.71 20.98
C LEU A 17 -24.93 -14.20 20.94
N ARG A 18 -24.58 -13.65 19.78
CA ARG A 18 -24.44 -12.20 19.58
C ARG A 18 -25.75 -11.47 19.84
N ALA A 19 -26.87 -11.97 19.31
CA ALA A 19 -28.19 -11.39 19.52
C ALA A 19 -28.57 -11.35 21.02
N ALA A 20 -28.27 -12.42 21.75
CA ALA A 20 -28.50 -12.50 23.19
C ALA A 20 -27.63 -11.51 23.98
N GLN A 21 -26.33 -11.41 23.64
CA GLN A 21 -25.39 -10.50 24.30
C GLN A 21 -25.74 -9.03 24.08
N GLU A 22 -26.18 -8.67 22.87
CA GLU A 22 -26.53 -7.30 22.51
C GLU A 22 -27.99 -6.94 22.82
N GLY A 23 -28.81 -7.90 23.28
CA GLY A 23 -30.24 -7.69 23.52
C GLY A 23 -31.04 -7.37 22.25
N ARG A 24 -30.55 -7.81 21.08
CA ARG A 24 -31.14 -7.53 19.76
C ARG A 24 -31.86 -8.75 19.19
N LYS A 25 -32.71 -8.55 18.19
CA LYS A 25 -33.36 -9.68 17.49
C LYS A 25 -32.38 -10.33 16.52
N LEU A 26 -32.45 -11.65 16.40
CA LEU A 26 -31.61 -12.42 15.47
C LEU A 26 -31.68 -11.92 14.02
N LYS A 27 -32.87 -11.48 13.57
CA LYS A 27 -33.06 -10.94 12.22
C LYS A 27 -32.27 -9.64 11.96
N ASP A 28 -32.08 -8.81 13.00
CA ASP A 28 -31.40 -7.52 12.88
C ASP A 28 -29.88 -7.77 12.84
N VAL A 29 -29.40 -8.72 13.65
CA VAL A 29 -28.01 -9.22 13.58
C VAL A 29 -27.73 -9.87 12.23
N ALA A 30 -28.68 -10.66 11.70
CA ALA A 30 -28.55 -11.28 10.39
C ALA A 30 -28.43 -10.24 9.27
N ALA A 31 -29.32 -9.24 9.25
CA ALA A 31 -29.28 -8.17 8.27
C ALA A 31 -27.94 -7.43 8.30
N GLU A 32 -27.45 -7.06 9.48
CA GLU A 32 -26.17 -6.37 9.63
C GLU A 32 -24.98 -7.21 9.13
N VAL A 33 -24.96 -8.52 9.43
CA VAL A 33 -23.91 -9.43 8.96
C VAL A 33 -23.93 -9.53 7.44
N PHE A 34 -25.12 -9.64 6.83
CA PHE A 34 -25.25 -9.69 5.37
C PHE A 34 -24.86 -8.36 4.72
N GLU A 35 -25.30 -7.22 5.24
CA GLU A 35 -24.93 -5.89 4.73
C GLU A 35 -23.42 -5.67 4.80
N ARG A 36 -22.79 -6.05 5.91
CA ARG A 36 -21.33 -5.97 6.08
C ARG A 36 -20.60 -6.88 5.09
N GLY A 37 -21.11 -8.10 4.88
CA GLY A 37 -20.55 -9.05 3.92
C GLY A 37 -20.67 -8.56 2.47
N LEU A 38 -21.79 -7.96 2.11
CA LEU A 38 -22.04 -7.39 0.78
C LEU A 38 -21.23 -6.10 0.53
N SER A 39 -20.96 -5.32 1.58
CA SER A 39 -20.17 -4.08 1.51
C SER A 39 -18.67 -4.31 1.64
N ALA A 40 -18.24 -5.53 1.99
CA ALA A 40 -16.83 -5.86 2.15
C ALA A 40 -16.15 -5.79 0.78
N GLN A 41 -15.30 -4.78 0.58
CA GLN A 41 -14.39 -4.79 -0.56
C GLN A 41 -13.44 -5.99 -0.41
N PRO A 42 -13.15 -6.72 -1.51
CA PRO A 42 -12.11 -7.73 -1.47
C PRO A 42 -10.83 -7.05 -0.99
N PRO A 43 -10.10 -7.63 -0.01
CA PRO A 43 -8.83 -7.09 0.39
C PRO A 43 -7.97 -6.96 -0.87
N PRO A 44 -7.19 -5.86 -1.02
CA PRO A 44 -6.28 -5.75 -2.15
C PRO A 44 -5.46 -7.04 -2.21
N PRO A 45 -5.22 -7.59 -3.42
CA PRO A 45 -4.46 -8.81 -3.55
C PRO A 45 -3.19 -8.65 -2.71
N ARG A 46 -3.00 -9.54 -1.73
CA ARG A 46 -1.80 -9.54 -0.89
C ARG A 46 -0.63 -9.71 -1.85
N ARG A 47 0.02 -8.60 -2.20
CA ARG A 47 1.27 -8.63 -2.96
C ARG A 47 2.20 -9.48 -2.12
N ARG A 48 2.52 -10.68 -2.60
CA ARG A 48 3.61 -11.44 -2.00
C ARG A 48 4.81 -10.49 -2.00
N PRO A 49 5.52 -10.29 -0.88
CA PRO A 49 6.75 -9.53 -0.92
C PRO A 49 7.63 -10.19 -1.98
N TYR A 50 7.85 -9.46 -3.08
CA TYR A 50 8.69 -9.93 -4.16
C TYR A 50 10.11 -9.58 -3.77
N THR A 51 10.89 -10.61 -3.43
CA THR A 51 12.32 -10.45 -3.16
C THR A 51 13.05 -10.71 -4.47
N GLN A 52 13.66 -9.67 -5.03
CA GLN A 52 14.57 -9.78 -6.16
C GLN A 52 15.98 -9.45 -5.70
N THR A 53 16.95 -10.25 -6.10
CA THR A 53 18.36 -9.90 -6.02
C THR A 53 18.68 -8.94 -7.17
N LEU A 54 19.22 -7.78 -6.83
CA LEU A 54 19.69 -6.81 -7.81
C LEU A 54 21.22 -6.89 -7.87
N ASP A 55 21.75 -6.96 -9.09
CA ASP A 55 23.20 -6.94 -9.33
C ASP A 55 23.77 -5.50 -9.26
N THR A 56 22.90 -4.51 -9.10
CA THR A 56 23.23 -3.09 -9.01
C THR A 56 22.90 -2.53 -7.62
N PRO A 57 23.74 -1.63 -7.07
CA PRO A 57 23.45 -0.98 -5.80
C PRO A 57 22.13 -0.19 -5.87
N ILE A 58 21.30 -0.33 -4.85
CA ILE A 58 20.11 0.50 -4.67
C ILE A 58 20.51 1.76 -3.93
N PHE A 59 20.30 2.92 -4.57
CA PHE A 59 20.33 4.20 -3.88
C PHE A 59 18.90 4.56 -3.48
N ALA A 60 18.62 4.49 -2.19
CA ALA A 60 17.31 4.88 -1.66
C ALA A 60 17.18 6.41 -1.73
N CYS A 61 16.49 6.91 -2.76
CA CYS A 61 16.12 8.31 -2.85
C CYS A 61 14.84 8.53 -2.04
N GLU A 62 14.91 9.24 -0.92
CA GLU A 62 13.71 9.74 -0.25
C GLU A 62 13.11 10.86 -1.13
N GLU A 63 12.12 10.50 -1.96
CA GLU A 63 11.46 11.41 -2.92
C GLU A 63 11.00 12.72 -2.27
N SER A 64 10.65 12.70 -0.99
CA SER A 64 10.08 13.84 -0.27
C SER A 64 11.00 15.06 -0.16
N ASN A 65 12.32 14.92 -0.35
CA ASN A 65 13.28 16.03 -0.20
C ASN A 65 14.24 16.19 -1.39
N ALA A 66 13.95 15.59 -2.54
CA ALA A 66 14.79 15.73 -3.71
C ALA A 66 14.69 17.17 -4.27
N VAL A 67 15.73 17.98 -4.02
CA VAL A 67 15.83 19.39 -4.45
C VAL A 67 15.59 19.56 -5.95
N ALA A 68 16.02 18.58 -6.75
CA ALA A 68 15.84 18.55 -8.20
C ALA A 68 14.39 18.71 -8.66
N THR A 69 13.42 18.24 -7.87
CA THR A 69 11.98 18.35 -8.19
C THR A 69 11.48 19.79 -8.20
N SER A 70 12.16 20.69 -7.48
CA SER A 70 11.81 22.10 -7.34
C SER A 70 12.63 23.04 -8.24
N MET A 71 13.59 22.50 -8.98
CA MET A 71 14.51 23.29 -9.83
C MET A 71 13.91 23.52 -11.22
N SER A 72 14.25 24.66 -11.83
CA SER A 72 13.95 24.90 -13.24
C SER A 72 14.87 24.06 -14.15
N VAL A 73 14.47 23.86 -15.40
CA VAL A 73 15.27 23.14 -16.41
C VAL A 73 16.66 23.76 -16.57
N GLU A 74 16.75 25.10 -16.58
CA GLU A 74 18.02 25.81 -16.68
C GLU A 74 18.94 25.54 -15.47
N GLN A 75 18.36 25.49 -14.27
CA GLN A 75 19.10 25.19 -13.05
C GLN A 75 19.61 23.75 -13.05
N LEU A 76 18.82 22.80 -13.56
CA LEU A 76 19.23 21.39 -13.69
C LEU A 76 20.39 21.23 -14.67
N LEU A 77 20.30 21.86 -15.85
CA LEU A 77 21.36 21.82 -16.87
C LEU A 77 22.68 22.42 -16.34
N LYS A 78 22.58 23.53 -15.58
CA LYS A 78 23.75 24.14 -14.97
C LYS A 78 24.42 23.21 -13.94
N LEU A 79 23.61 22.52 -13.12
CA LEU A 79 24.11 21.59 -12.12
C LEU A 79 24.79 20.38 -12.75
N GLU A 80 24.23 19.84 -13.84
CA GLU A 80 24.86 18.77 -14.63
C GLU A 80 26.23 19.19 -15.18
N GLN A 81 26.30 20.34 -15.85
CA GLN A 81 27.54 20.85 -16.42
C GLN A 81 28.61 21.06 -15.35
N GLN A 82 28.24 21.57 -14.18
CA GLN A 82 29.16 21.75 -13.06
C GLN A 82 29.70 20.41 -12.56
N ALA A 83 28.83 19.41 -12.35
CA ALA A 83 29.24 18.09 -11.88
C ALA A 83 30.20 17.39 -12.87
N GLN A 84 29.91 17.48 -14.17
CA GLN A 84 30.78 16.96 -15.22
C GLN A 84 32.15 17.65 -15.21
N HIS A 85 32.18 18.97 -15.09
CA HIS A 85 33.42 19.74 -15.05
C HIS A 85 34.29 19.38 -13.83
N GLU A 86 33.67 19.23 -12.65
CA GLU A 86 34.37 18.82 -11.43
C GLU A 86 34.96 17.40 -11.57
N GLU A 87 34.21 16.47 -12.18
CA GLU A 87 34.69 15.10 -12.43
C GLU A 87 35.87 15.08 -13.42
N ASP A 88 35.77 15.83 -14.52
CA ASP A 88 36.84 15.97 -15.51
C ASP A 88 38.11 16.55 -14.87
N PHE A 89 37.96 17.58 -14.03
CA PHE A 89 39.08 18.16 -13.29
C PHE A 89 39.71 17.14 -12.32
N ASN A 90 38.91 16.35 -11.61
CA ASN A 90 39.39 15.31 -10.71
C ASN A 90 40.12 14.18 -11.46
N ARG A 91 39.65 13.79 -12.65
CA ARG A 91 40.32 12.78 -13.50
C ARG A 91 41.69 13.24 -13.97
N VAL A 92 41.83 14.51 -14.34
CA VAL A 92 43.11 15.11 -14.76
C VAL A 92 44.07 15.28 -13.57
N SER A 93 43.56 15.72 -12.43
CA SER A 93 44.39 15.96 -11.23
C SER A 93 44.80 14.69 -10.46
N GLY A 94 44.01 13.60 -10.53
CA GLY A 94 44.34 12.32 -9.91
C GLY A 94 45.29 11.41 -10.71
N SER A 95 45.80 11.88 -11.86
CA SER A 95 46.70 11.14 -12.76
C SER A 95 48.18 11.58 -12.70
N LEU A 96 48.56 12.32 -11.65
CA LEU A 96 49.95 12.71 -11.31
C LEU A 96 50.36 12.14 -9.96
#